data_AF-A0A9P3F4J0-F1
#
_entry.id   AF-A0A9P3F4J0-F1
#
_cell.length_a   1.000
_cell.length_b   1.000
_cell.length_c   1.000
_cell.angle_alpha   90.00
_cell.angle_beta   90.00
_cell.angle_gamma   90.00
#
_symmetry.space_group_name_H-M   'P 1'
#
loop_
_entity.id
_entity.type
_entity.pdbx_description
1 polymer ?
#
loop_
_entity_poly.entity_id
_entity_poly.type
_entity_poly.pdbx_seq_one_letter_code
_entity_poly.pdbx_strand_id
1 'polypeptide(L)'
;MCRGHYVARIIADPRTLNKKVHIYNEVYARNQVYDLLERLSGEKLERRYISEEDAYARVRGSCCSQERPDRWKCISRTHDFSAVLLLGIRGDNTPEYAEYLGYLSGKDVYPDFKFTKLEEFIQEVLEGKAKGIYQSGSQ
;
A
#
# COMPACT_ATOMS: atom_id res chain seq x y z
N MET A 1 6.56 10.62 -2.79
CA MET A 1 5.56 10.27 -1.74
C MET A 1 4.62 11.46 -1.53
N CYS A 2 3.39 11.43 -2.06
CA CYS A 2 2.56 12.64 -2.29
C CYS A 2 1.19 12.64 -1.56
N ARG A 3 0.99 11.77 -0.57
CA ARG A 3 -0.33 11.60 0.08
C ARG A 3 -0.83 12.87 0.77
N GLY A 4 0.07 13.68 1.34
CA GLY A 4 -0.29 14.95 1.98
C GLY A 4 -0.96 15.96 1.04
N HIS A 5 -0.55 16.00 -0.24
CA HIS A 5 -1.15 16.93 -1.21
C HIS A 5 -2.60 16.58 -1.55
N TYR A 6 -2.95 15.30 -1.64
CA TYR A 6 -4.35 14.90 -1.78
C TYR A 6 -5.16 15.33 -0.56
N VAL A 7 -4.66 15.06 0.65
CA VAL A 7 -5.34 15.41 1.90
C VAL A 7 -5.59 16.91 1.97
N ALA A 8 -4.59 17.73 1.62
CA ALA A 8 -4.73 19.19 1.59
C ALA A 8 -5.83 19.65 0.62
N ARG A 9 -5.90 19.07 -0.59
CA ARG A 9 -6.97 19.39 -1.54
C ARG A 9 -8.35 18.94 -1.03
N ILE A 10 -8.45 17.72 -0.50
CA ILE A 10 -9.70 17.15 0.03
C ILE A 10 -10.26 18.02 1.15
N ILE A 11 -9.48 18.37 2.15
CA ILE A 11 -9.98 19.16 3.29
C ILE A 11 -10.52 20.53 2.84
N ALA A 12 -9.93 21.12 1.79
CA ALA A 12 -10.33 22.41 1.26
C ALA A 12 -11.48 22.35 0.24
N ASP A 13 -11.84 21.17 -0.28
CA ASP A 13 -12.79 21.04 -1.38
C ASP A 13 -14.23 20.76 -0.89
N PRO A 14 -15.17 21.70 -1.08
CA PRO A 14 -16.55 21.52 -0.63
C PRO A 14 -17.27 20.33 -1.29
N ARG A 15 -16.82 19.87 -2.47
CA ARG A 15 -17.37 18.67 -3.14
C ARG A 15 -17.16 17.40 -2.32
N THR A 16 -16.18 17.41 -1.40
CA THR A 16 -15.82 16.26 -0.57
C THR A 16 -16.36 16.31 0.85
N LEU A 17 -17.09 17.37 1.21
CA LEU A 17 -17.67 17.53 2.56
C LEU A 17 -18.60 16.35 2.90
N ASN A 18 -18.34 15.70 4.04
CA ASN A 18 -19.07 14.52 4.50
C ASN A 18 -19.08 13.35 3.49
N LYS A 19 -18.05 13.25 2.65
CA LYS A 19 -17.86 12.15 1.69
C LYS A 19 -16.61 11.35 2.05
N LYS A 20 -16.64 10.07 1.68
CA LYS A 20 -15.45 9.23 1.67
C LYS A 20 -14.81 9.37 0.29
N VAL A 21 -13.52 9.68 0.26
CA VAL A 21 -12.76 9.86 -0.99
C VAL A 21 -11.71 8.77 -1.07
N HIS A 22 -11.74 7.98 -2.14
CA HIS A 22 -10.72 6.98 -2.42
C HIS A 22 -9.63 7.61 -3.30
N ILE A 23 -8.41 7.67 -2.78
CA ILE A 23 -7.26 8.22 -3.49
C ILE A 23 -6.27 7.12 -3.84
N TYR A 24 -5.81 7.12 -5.09
CA TYR A 24 -4.76 6.25 -5.57
C TYR A 24 -3.99 6.94 -6.69
N ASN A 25 -2.74 6.52 -6.87
CA ASN A 25 -1.90 7.01 -7.96
C ASN A 25 -2.01 6.07 -9.15
N GLU A 26 -1.65 4.82 -8.90
CA GLU A 26 -1.59 3.72 -9.85
C GLU A 26 -2.10 2.46 -9.14
N VAL A 27 -2.63 1.52 -9.91
CA VAL A 27 -3.10 0.22 -9.42
C VAL A 27 -2.19 -0.85 -10.00
N TYR A 28 -1.60 -1.66 -9.12
CA TYR A 28 -0.73 -2.76 -9.49
C TYR A 28 -1.16 -4.04 -8.78
N ALA A 29 -1.20 -5.14 -9.51
CA ALA A 29 -1.14 -6.46 -8.91
C ALA A 29 0.27 -6.68 -8.32
N ARG A 30 0.35 -7.49 -7.25
CA ARG A 30 1.64 -7.79 -6.60
C ARG A 30 2.68 -8.35 -7.58
N ASN A 31 2.27 -9.19 -8.53
CA ASN A 31 3.16 -9.73 -9.56
C ASN A 31 3.74 -8.63 -10.46
N GLN A 32 2.95 -7.62 -10.82
CA GLN A 32 3.42 -6.51 -11.63
C GLN A 32 4.44 -5.65 -10.87
N VAL A 33 4.29 -5.51 -9.54
CA VAL A 33 5.30 -4.85 -8.71
C VAL A 33 6.61 -5.65 -8.72
N TYR A 34 6.55 -6.98 -8.61
CA TYR A 34 7.75 -7.82 -8.73
C TYR A 34 8.39 -7.72 -10.11
N ASP A 35 7.61 -7.78 -11.19
CA ASP A 35 8.10 -7.65 -12.56
C ASP A 35 8.80 -6.29 -12.75
N LEU A 36 8.23 -5.21 -12.18
CA LEU A 36 8.81 -3.88 -12.20
C LEU A 36 10.14 -3.82 -11.44
N LEU A 37 10.20 -4.38 -10.23
CA LEU A 37 11.42 -4.42 -9.42
C LEU A 37 12.54 -5.19 -10.13
N GLU A 38 12.25 -6.40 -10.61
CA GLU A 38 13.24 -7.24 -11.32
C GLU A 38 13.75 -6.56 -12.59
N ARG A 39 12.87 -5.91 -13.35
CA ARG A 39 13.25 -5.16 -14.55
C ARG A 39 14.16 -3.98 -14.23
N LEU A 40 13.86 -3.22 -13.18
CA LEU A 40 14.60 -2.00 -12.83
C LEU A 40 15.93 -2.31 -12.12
N SER A 41 15.98 -3.35 -11.29
CA SER A 41 17.21 -3.75 -10.59
C SER A 41 18.12 -4.64 -11.44
N GLY A 42 17.56 -5.35 -12.44
CA GLY A 42 18.27 -6.39 -13.19
C GLY A 42 18.43 -7.71 -12.41
N GLU A 43 17.84 -7.81 -11.21
CA GLU A 43 17.92 -8.99 -10.36
C GLU A 43 16.67 -9.87 -10.54
N LYS A 44 16.83 -11.18 -10.29
CA LYS A 44 15.71 -12.13 -10.26
C LYS A 44 15.36 -12.47 -8.82
N LEU A 45 14.10 -12.25 -8.43
CA LEU A 45 13.63 -12.51 -7.08
C LEU A 45 13.06 -13.93 -6.97
N GLU A 46 13.38 -14.63 -5.86
CA GLU A 46 12.69 -15.87 -5.51
C GLU A 46 11.25 -15.52 -5.09
N ARG A 47 10.27 -15.98 -5.87
CA ARG A 47 8.85 -15.72 -5.60
C ARG A 47 8.24 -16.87 -4.81
N ARG A 48 7.77 -16.59 -3.59
CA ARG A 48 7.00 -17.53 -2.77
C ARG A 48 5.54 -17.13 -2.75
N TYR A 49 4.71 -18.01 -3.29
CA TYR A 49 3.26 -17.87 -3.25
C TYR A 49 2.72 -18.62 -2.03
N ILE A 50 1.65 -18.10 -1.45
CA ILE A 50 0.90 -18.76 -0.36
C ILE A 50 -0.55 -18.82 -0.77
N SER A 51 -1.25 -19.90 -0.42
CA SER A 51 -2.69 -19.99 -0.66
C SER A 51 -3.48 -19.11 0.31
N GLU A 52 -4.76 -18.92 0.02
CA GLU A 52 -5.67 -18.23 0.94
C GLU A 52 -5.77 -18.99 2.27
N GLU A 53 -5.87 -20.31 2.22
CA GLU A 53 -5.95 -21.19 3.41
C GLU A 53 -4.69 -21.06 4.27
N ASP A 54 -3.52 -21.03 3.64
CA ASP A 54 -2.24 -20.83 4.32
C ASP A 54 -2.17 -19.46 4.99
N ALA A 55 -2.61 -18.40 4.30
CA ALA A 55 -2.64 -17.06 4.87
C ALA A 55 -3.56 -16.99 6.10
N TYR A 56 -4.76 -17.58 6.03
CA TYR A 56 -5.65 -17.67 7.19
C TYR A 56 -5.07 -18.53 8.32
N ALA A 57 -4.41 -19.65 8.01
CA ALA A 57 -3.77 -20.49 9.01
C ALA A 57 -2.66 -19.72 9.76
N ARG A 58 -1.88 -18.90 9.05
CA ARG A 58 -0.84 -18.06 9.64
C ARG A 58 -1.39 -16.93 10.51
N VAL A 59 -2.51 -16.31 10.12
CA VAL A 59 -3.21 -15.32 10.97
C VAL A 59 -3.75 -15.96 12.25
N ARG A 60 -4.37 -17.15 12.17
CA ARG A 60 -4.84 -17.87 13.37
C ARG A 60 -3.69 -18.30 14.27
N GLY A 61 -2.60 -18.80 13.67
CA GLY A 61 -1.41 -19.23 14.38
C GLY A 61 -0.57 -18.08 14.95
N SER A 62 -0.75 -16.85 14.47
CA SER A 62 -0.08 -15.67 15.01
C SER A 62 -0.78 -15.06 16.22
N CYS A 63 -1.95 -15.57 16.64
CA CYS A 63 -2.64 -15.11 17.85
C CYS A 63 -1.75 -15.28 19.09
N CYS A 64 -1.23 -14.15 19.59
CA CYS A 64 -0.54 -14.04 20.86
C CYS A 64 -1.41 -14.58 22.01
N SER A 65 -0.90 -15.50 22.83
CA SER A 65 -1.29 -15.47 24.24
C SER A 65 -0.76 -14.14 24.84
N GLN A 66 -1.50 -13.53 25.76
CA GLN A 66 -1.15 -12.23 26.34
C GLN A 66 0.21 -12.23 27.08
N GLU A 67 0.80 -13.41 27.33
CA GLU A 67 1.96 -13.60 28.21
C GLU A 67 3.30 -13.67 27.48
N ARG A 68 3.35 -13.38 26.18
CA ARG A 68 4.58 -13.52 25.38
C ARG A 68 5.44 -12.25 25.38
N PRO A 69 6.76 -12.35 25.65
CA PRO A 69 7.69 -11.21 25.59
C PRO A 69 7.90 -10.66 24.18
N ASP A 70 7.41 -11.34 23.12
CA ASP A 70 7.56 -10.94 21.71
C ASP A 70 6.28 -10.38 21.06
N ARG A 71 5.41 -9.74 21.85
CA ARG A 71 4.11 -9.18 21.39
C ARG A 71 4.19 -8.41 20.07
N TRP A 72 5.22 -7.58 19.87
CA TRP A 72 5.40 -6.82 18.63
C TRP A 72 5.61 -7.69 17.39
N LYS A 73 6.40 -8.77 17.50
CA LYS A 73 6.62 -9.72 16.40
C LYS A 73 5.34 -10.46 16.02
N CYS A 74 4.50 -10.74 17.01
CA CYS A 74 3.20 -11.37 16.80
C CYS A 74 2.20 -10.39 16.12
N ILE A 75 2.15 -9.13 16.55
CA ILE A 75 1.34 -8.09 15.89
C ILE A 75 1.77 -7.91 14.43
N SER A 76 3.08 -7.78 14.17
CA SER A 76 3.62 -7.65 12.81
C SER A 76 3.23 -8.83 11.93
N ARG A 77 3.42 -10.07 12.39
CA ARG A 77 3.06 -11.26 11.61
C ARG A 77 1.56 -11.33 11.31
N THR A 78 0.72 -11.03 12.30
CA THR A 78 -0.73 -11.00 12.13
C THR A 78 -1.11 -9.96 11.07
N HIS A 79 -0.52 -8.77 11.15
CA HIS A 79 -0.73 -7.69 10.19
C HIS A 79 -0.29 -8.08 8.77
N ASP A 80 0.90 -8.66 8.61
CA ASP A 80 1.46 -9.02 7.31
C ASP A 80 0.57 -10.02 6.56
N PHE A 81 0.16 -11.11 7.22
CA PHE A 81 -0.70 -12.11 6.58
C PHE A 81 -2.14 -11.63 6.40
N SER A 82 -2.65 -10.79 7.31
CA SER A 82 -3.95 -10.14 7.12
C SER A 82 -3.92 -9.20 5.91
N ALA A 83 -2.83 -8.46 5.70
CA ALA A 83 -2.66 -7.61 4.53
C ALA A 83 -2.62 -8.41 3.22
N VAL A 84 -2.05 -9.63 3.21
CA VAL A 84 -2.12 -10.53 2.05
C VAL A 84 -3.57 -10.89 1.72
N LEU A 85 -4.36 -11.27 2.71
CA LEU A 85 -5.77 -11.62 2.52
C LEU A 85 -6.58 -10.43 2.01
N LEU A 86 -6.54 -9.32 2.74
CA LEU A 86 -7.39 -8.14 2.48
C LEU A 86 -7.03 -7.45 1.16
N LEU A 87 -5.74 -7.26 0.89
CA LEU A 87 -5.27 -6.49 -0.27
C LEU A 87 -4.91 -7.35 -1.46
N GLY A 88 -4.38 -8.55 -1.23
CA GLY A 88 -3.86 -9.43 -2.28
C GLY A 88 -4.87 -10.43 -2.82
N ILE A 89 -5.91 -10.76 -2.06
CA ILE A 89 -6.91 -11.77 -2.45
C ILE A 89 -8.30 -11.15 -2.54
N ARG A 90 -8.79 -10.54 -1.45
CA ARG A 90 -10.16 -10.00 -1.40
C ARG A 90 -10.33 -8.69 -2.16
N GLY A 91 -9.25 -7.92 -2.34
CA GLY A 91 -9.28 -6.68 -3.13
C GLY A 91 -9.92 -5.49 -2.43
N ASP A 92 -9.88 -5.42 -1.10
CA ASP A 92 -10.59 -4.39 -0.32
C ASP A 92 -10.19 -2.94 -0.62
N ASN A 93 -9.05 -2.75 -1.30
CA ASN A 93 -8.48 -1.44 -1.58
C ASN A 93 -8.39 -1.14 -3.08
N THR A 94 -9.18 -1.83 -3.92
CA THR A 94 -9.23 -1.51 -5.35
C THR A 94 -10.20 -0.35 -5.62
N PRO A 95 -10.01 0.41 -6.72
CA PRO A 95 -10.95 1.46 -7.11
C PRO A 95 -12.37 0.92 -7.33
N GLU A 96 -12.51 -0.28 -7.89
CA GLU A 96 -13.81 -0.91 -8.15
C GLU A 96 -14.55 -1.22 -6.84
N TYR A 97 -13.83 -1.67 -5.80
CA TYR A 97 -14.42 -1.90 -4.49
C TYR A 97 -14.82 -0.58 -3.81
N ALA A 98 -14.02 0.47 -3.97
CA ALA A 98 -14.36 1.79 -3.47
C ALA A 98 -15.59 2.40 -4.17
N GLU A 99 -15.71 2.22 -5.48
CA GLU A 99 -16.88 2.61 -6.27
C GLU A 99 -18.13 1.85 -5.81
N TYR A 100 -18.03 0.53 -5.61
CA TYR A 100 -19.09 -0.28 -5.05
C TYR A 100 -19.59 0.23 -3.69
N LEU A 101 -18.68 0.74 -2.85
CA LEU A 101 -19.02 1.35 -1.54
C LEU A 101 -19.53 2.80 -1.64
N GLY A 102 -19.62 3.37 -2.85
CA GLY A 102 -20.09 4.73 -3.11
C GLY A 102 -19.08 5.82 -2.74
N TYR A 103 -17.78 5.53 -2.77
CA TYR A 103 -16.75 6.51 -2.46
C TYR A 103 -16.52 7.41 -3.68
N LEU A 104 -16.17 8.67 -3.44
CA LEU A 104 -15.72 9.54 -4.53
C LEU A 104 -14.34 9.10 -5.01
N SER A 105 -14.17 8.98 -6.33
CA SER A 105 -12.87 8.78 -6.95
C SER A 105 -12.05 10.06 -6.87
N GLY A 106 -10.87 9.98 -6.27
CA GLY A 106 -9.91 11.09 -6.26
C GLY A 106 -9.44 11.48 -7.66
N LYS A 107 -9.49 10.57 -8.63
CA LYS A 107 -9.16 10.85 -10.04
C LYS A 107 -10.22 11.69 -10.72
N ASP A 108 -11.48 11.52 -10.36
CA ASP A 108 -12.59 12.28 -10.94
C ASP A 108 -12.67 13.66 -10.31
N VAL A 109 -12.44 13.75 -9.00
CA VAL A 109 -12.46 15.02 -8.27
C VAL A 109 -11.21 15.86 -8.60
N TYR A 110 -10.05 15.23 -8.82
CA TYR A 110 -8.78 15.89 -9.09
C TYR A 110 -8.04 15.29 -10.31
N PRO A 111 -8.57 15.46 -11.53
CA PRO A 111 -7.98 14.87 -12.74
C PRO A 111 -6.61 15.47 -13.11
N ASP A 112 -6.32 16.68 -12.62
CA ASP A 112 -5.06 17.39 -12.82
C ASP A 112 -3.95 16.94 -11.86
N PHE A 113 -4.26 16.12 -10.85
CA PHE A 113 -3.34 15.80 -9.78
C PHE A 113 -2.09 15.09 -10.30
N LYS A 114 -0.93 15.70 -10.03
CA LYS A 114 0.37 15.14 -10.39
C LYS A 114 0.91 14.27 -9.26
N PHE A 115 1.30 13.06 -9.60
CA PHE A 115 1.86 12.10 -8.66
C PHE A 115 3.16 11.52 -9.22
N THR A 116 4.06 11.13 -8.32
CA THR A 116 5.24 10.33 -8.66
C THR A 116 4.80 8.92 -8.99
N LYS A 117 5.21 8.40 -10.15
CA LYS A 117 4.94 7.01 -10.53
C LYS A 117 5.73 6.05 -9.67
N LEU A 118 5.24 4.82 -9.51
CA LEU A 118 5.93 3.77 -8.77
C LEU A 118 7.30 3.47 -9.38
N GLU A 119 7.39 3.42 -10.71
CA GLU A 119 8.65 3.20 -11.45
C GLU A 119 9.69 4.29 -11.15
N GLU A 120 9.30 5.57 -11.24
CA GLU A 120 10.16 6.71 -10.91
C GLU A 120 10.67 6.62 -9.47
N PHE A 121 9.78 6.27 -8.53
CA PHE A 121 10.16 6.10 -7.14
C PHE A 121 11.13 4.93 -6.92
N ILE A 122 10.89 3.77 -7.55
CA ILE A 122 11.81 2.63 -7.43
C ILE A 122 13.18 2.99 -8.01
N GLN A 123 13.22 3.70 -9.13
CA GLN A 123 14.47 4.16 -9.72
C GLN A 123 15.22 5.10 -8.77
N GLU A 124 14.55 6.06 -8.14
CA GLU A 124 15.17 6.92 -7.11
C GLU A 124 15.73 6.12 -5.93
N VAL A 125 15.05 5.04 -5.52
CA VAL A 125 15.52 4.14 -4.45
C VAL A 125 16.78 3.39 -4.88
N LEU A 126 16.79 2.81 -6.08
CA LEU A 126 17.94 2.06 -6.62
C LEU A 126 19.16 2.97 -6.84
N GLU A 127 18.93 4.23 -7.19
CA GLU A 127 19.98 5.25 -7.31
C GLU A 127 20.45 5.80 -5.95
N GLY A 128 19.86 5.38 -4.83
CA GLY A 128 20.20 5.85 -3.49
C GLY A 128 19.75 7.30 -3.21
N LYS A 129 18.84 7.86 -4.00
CA LYS A 129 18.37 9.25 -3.92
C LYS A 129 17.06 9.40 -3.15
N ALA A 130 16.33 8.30 -2.94
CA ALA A 130 15.06 8.34 -2.24
C ALA A 130 15.22 8.81 -0.78
N LYS A 131 14.39 9.77 -0.36
CA LYS A 131 14.38 10.27 1.03
C LYS A 131 13.67 9.28 1.95
N GLY A 132 14.35 8.82 3.00
CA GLY A 132 13.74 8.00 4.04
C GLY A 132 12.71 8.77 4.87
N ILE A 133 11.60 8.12 5.22
CA ILE A 133 10.45 8.75 5.93
C ILE A 133 10.81 9.17 7.38
N TYR A 134 11.94 8.68 7.90
CA TYR A 134 12.42 8.98 9.26
C TYR A 134 13.92 9.36 9.31
N GLN A 135 14.51 9.70 8.17
CA GLN A 135 15.83 10.33 8.19
C GLN A 135 15.63 11.78 8.64
N SER A 136 15.72 12.02 9.94
CA SER A 136 15.93 13.35 10.49
C SER A 136 17.07 13.97 9.70
N GLY A 137 16.85 15.15 9.12
CA GLY A 137 17.90 15.88 8.42
C GLY A 137 19.11 15.99 9.33
N SER A 138 20.16 15.24 9.00
CA SER A 138 21.50 15.50 9.49
C SER A 138 21.88 16.87 8.95
N GLN A 139 21.75 17.89 9.80
CA GLN A 139 22.55 19.10 9.67
C GLN A 139 24.00 18.74 9.98
#